data_AF-A0A9P3J8J2-F1
#
_entry.id   AF-A0A9P3J8J2-F1
#
_cell.length_a   1.000
_cell.length_b   1.000
_cell.length_c   1.000
_cell.angle_alpha   90.00
_cell.angle_beta   90.00
_cell.angle_gamma   90.00
#
_symmetry.space_group_name_H-M   'P 1'
#
loop_
_entity.id
_entity.type
_entity.pdbx_description
1 polymer ?
#
loop_
_entity_poly.entity_id
_entity_poly.type
_entity_poly.pdbx_seq_one_letter_code
_entity_poly.pdbx_strand_id
1 'polypeptide(L)'
;MSFESSQTWPASSTKVKKPQQAKKVKPPLVRDDEPIDVLYEDDWLLVVNKPAGVKHQPLHRFVGGALINRVAHYLQADPFTVHRLDMFTSGVICFAKSRSVSQTLHQAFRTKDQISKQYLVLVDIPVTAVPITGRTHQIRVHLQHAKLPVLADHIYGALLYGASTAGSTIANNMRSVLGHLRDTTVSERSSIARMEREGASMVT
;
A
#
# COMPACT_ATOMS: atom_id res chain seq x y z
N MET A 1 -40.37 61.64 -30.06
CA MET A 1 -39.29 61.40 -29.09
C MET A 1 -38.94 59.94 -29.16
N SER A 2 -37.95 59.59 -29.98
CA SER A 2 -37.55 58.21 -30.24
C SER A 2 -36.18 58.02 -29.60
N PHE A 3 -36.09 57.18 -28.57
CA PHE A 3 -34.82 56.81 -27.95
C PHE A 3 -34.17 55.71 -28.79
N GLU A 4 -33.11 56.04 -29.52
CA GLU A 4 -32.19 55.07 -30.11
C GLU A 4 -31.19 54.61 -29.04
N SER A 5 -31.26 53.33 -28.67
CA SER A 5 -30.27 52.65 -27.83
C SER A 5 -29.37 51.78 -28.71
N SER A 6 -28.12 52.16 -28.90
CA SER A 6 -27.11 51.27 -29.51
C SER A 6 -25.71 51.55 -28.98
N GLN A 7 -25.52 51.35 -27.69
CA GLN A 7 -24.17 51.27 -27.11
C GLN A 7 -23.69 49.82 -27.21
N THR A 8 -22.90 49.53 -28.24
CA THR A 8 -22.24 48.23 -28.41
C THR A 8 -20.92 48.20 -27.65
N TRP A 9 -20.75 47.21 -26.77
CA TRP A 9 -19.49 46.92 -26.09
C TRP A 9 -18.53 46.23 -27.06
N PRO A 10 -17.27 46.67 -27.24
CA PRO A 10 -16.32 45.91 -28.02
C PRO A 10 -15.91 44.64 -27.26
N ALA A 11 -16.34 43.49 -27.79
CA ALA A 11 -15.91 42.17 -27.35
C ALA A 11 -14.44 41.94 -27.74
N SER A 12 -13.50 42.41 -26.92
CA SER A 12 -12.12 41.95 -26.98
C SER A 12 -11.59 41.66 -25.59
N SER A 13 -11.99 40.49 -25.06
CA SER A 13 -11.33 39.90 -23.90
C SER A 13 -9.93 39.42 -24.31
N THR A 14 -8.92 40.28 -24.19
CA THR A 14 -7.54 39.83 -24.26
C THR A 14 -7.31 38.92 -23.04
N LYS A 15 -7.19 37.61 -23.27
CA LYS A 15 -6.85 36.65 -22.21
C LYS A 15 -5.48 37.01 -21.65
N VAL A 16 -5.45 37.71 -20.51
CA VAL A 16 -4.24 37.89 -19.72
C VAL A 16 -3.75 36.49 -19.32
N LYS A 17 -2.64 36.03 -19.92
CA LYS A 17 -1.97 34.81 -19.45
C LYS A 17 -1.55 35.06 -18.02
N LYS A 18 -2.18 34.35 -17.06
CA LYS A 18 -1.76 34.37 -15.66
C LYS A 18 -0.24 34.14 -15.61
N PRO A 19 0.52 34.93 -14.83
CA PRO A 19 1.96 34.73 -14.73
C PRO A 19 2.23 33.28 -14.35
N GLN A 20 3.13 32.62 -15.09
CA GLN A 20 3.56 31.26 -14.79
C GLN A 20 4.18 31.28 -13.40
N GLN A 21 3.44 30.79 -12.40
CA GLN A 21 3.92 30.71 -11.03
C GLN A 21 5.17 29.84 -11.01
N ALA A 22 6.28 30.39 -10.47
CA ALA A 22 7.50 29.64 -10.25
C ALA A 22 7.15 28.34 -9.48
N LYS A 23 7.65 27.19 -9.96
CA LYS A 23 7.42 25.90 -9.31
C LYS A 23 7.97 25.98 -7.88
N LYS A 24 7.09 26.03 -6.88
CA LYS A 24 7.48 25.95 -5.46
C LYS A 24 8.29 24.67 -5.24
N VAL A 25 9.53 24.80 -4.79
CA VAL A 25 10.39 23.66 -4.42
C VAL A 25 9.76 22.96 -3.23
N LYS A 26 9.62 21.63 -3.29
CA LYS A 26 9.07 20.85 -2.18
C LYS A 26 10.14 20.74 -1.09
N PRO A 27 9.82 21.02 0.19
CA PRO A 27 10.76 20.80 1.27
C PRO A 27 11.11 19.31 1.40
N PRO A 28 12.33 18.98 1.85
CA PRO A 28 12.73 17.61 2.08
C PRO A 28 11.87 16.96 3.18
N LEU A 29 11.78 15.63 3.16
CA LEU A 29 11.16 14.88 4.25
C LEU A 29 12.02 14.94 5.52
N VAL A 30 11.38 14.94 6.68
CA VAL A 30 12.04 14.60 7.95
C VAL A 30 12.67 13.22 7.82
N ARG A 31 13.91 13.07 8.31
CA ARG A 31 14.67 11.81 8.28
C ARG A 31 14.49 11.13 9.64
N ASP A 32 14.04 9.88 9.62
CA ASP A 32 13.95 9.06 10.82
C ASP A 32 15.01 7.95 10.73
N ASP A 33 15.82 7.76 11.77
CA ASP A 33 16.95 6.82 11.80
C ASP A 33 16.55 5.38 12.17
N GLU A 34 15.26 5.15 12.46
CA GLU A 34 14.74 3.82 12.70
C GLU A 34 15.02 2.89 11.49
N PRO A 35 15.52 1.66 11.72
CA PRO A 35 15.97 0.80 10.64
C PRO A 35 14.83 0.36 9.72
N ILE A 36 15.20 0.05 8.49
CA ILE A 36 14.34 -0.56 7.48
C ILE A 36 14.82 -1.98 7.18
N ASP A 37 13.88 -2.87 6.89
CA ASP A 37 14.16 -4.24 6.46
C ASP A 37 14.22 -4.27 4.92
N VAL A 38 15.43 -4.24 4.35
CA VAL A 38 15.67 -4.20 2.91
C VAL A 38 15.59 -5.60 2.33
N LEU A 39 14.67 -5.80 1.39
CA LEU A 39 14.49 -7.07 0.67
C LEU A 39 15.27 -7.09 -0.65
N TYR A 40 15.37 -5.94 -1.32
CA TYR A 40 16.06 -5.79 -2.59
C TYR A 40 16.42 -4.33 -2.83
N GLU A 41 17.59 -4.07 -3.43
CA GLU A 41 18.01 -2.73 -3.82
C GLU A 41 18.86 -2.78 -5.10
N ASP A 42 18.55 -1.89 -6.04
CA ASP A 42 19.38 -1.59 -7.22
C ASP A 42 19.48 -0.08 -7.46
N ASP A 43 20.07 0.34 -8.57
CA ASP A 43 20.23 1.76 -8.93
C ASP A 43 18.91 2.53 -9.09
N TRP A 44 17.80 1.82 -9.33
CA TRP A 44 16.51 2.38 -9.71
C TRP A 44 15.48 2.31 -8.59
N LEU A 45 15.45 1.22 -7.83
CA LEU A 45 14.40 0.92 -6.86
C LEU A 45 14.95 0.30 -5.57
N LEU A 46 14.20 0.52 -4.50
CA LEU A 46 14.40 -0.08 -3.19
C LEU A 46 13.11 -0.80 -2.78
N VAL A 47 13.22 -2.07 -2.40
CA VAL A 47 12.12 -2.88 -1.87
C VAL A 47 12.39 -3.17 -0.41
N VAL A 48 11.39 -2.91 0.42
CA VAL A 48 11.48 -3.13 1.87
C VAL A 48 10.29 -3.92 2.36
N ASN A 49 10.49 -4.62 3.47
CA ASN A 49 9.42 -5.22 4.24
C ASN A 49 8.89 -4.21 5.26
N LYS A 50 7.67 -3.69 5.04
CA LYS A 50 7.05 -2.76 5.97
C LYS A 50 6.54 -3.52 7.19
N PRO A 51 6.90 -3.13 8.43
CA PRO A 51 6.26 -3.67 9.61
C PRO A 51 4.79 -3.21 9.74
N ALA A 52 3.97 -4.00 10.42
CA ALA A 52 2.63 -3.57 10.82
C ALA A 52 2.73 -2.47 11.89
N GLY A 53 1.76 -1.55 11.91
CA GLY A 53 1.72 -0.41 12.83
C GLY A 53 2.41 0.86 12.30
N VAL A 54 3.21 0.76 11.25
CA VAL A 54 3.91 1.91 10.65
C VAL A 54 3.13 2.47 9.46
N LYS A 55 2.89 3.78 9.45
CA LYS A 55 2.26 4.49 8.32
C LYS A 55 3.18 4.47 7.11
N HIS A 56 2.60 4.36 5.92
CA HIS A 56 3.38 4.48 4.69
C HIS A 56 3.90 5.91 4.45
N GLN A 57 3.04 6.91 4.62
CA GLN A 57 3.30 8.33 4.37
C GLN A 57 2.98 9.15 5.63
N PRO A 58 3.76 10.19 5.97
CA PRO A 58 3.45 11.06 7.10
C PRO A 58 2.22 11.93 6.78
N LEU A 59 1.61 12.49 7.83
CA LEU A 59 0.50 13.43 7.69
C LEU A 59 0.92 14.69 6.95
N HIS A 60 2.11 15.20 7.26
CA HIS A 60 2.73 16.36 6.62
C HIS A 60 4.23 16.10 6.44
N ARG A 61 4.89 16.71 5.44
CA ARG A 61 6.33 16.52 5.17
C ARG A 61 7.26 16.95 6.30
N PHE A 62 6.77 17.83 7.19
CA PHE A 62 7.47 18.33 8.38
C PHE A 62 7.36 17.40 9.59
N VAL A 63 6.75 16.24 9.45
CA VAL A 63 6.57 15.26 10.53
C VAL A 63 7.15 13.92 10.08
N GLY A 64 7.87 13.26 10.99
CA GLY A 64 8.35 11.88 10.82
C GLY A 64 7.29 10.83 11.16
N GLY A 65 7.75 9.63 11.53
CA GLY A 65 6.94 8.52 12.03
C GLY A 65 6.30 7.64 10.94
N ALA A 66 6.77 7.74 9.70
CA ALA A 66 6.30 6.91 8.59
C ALA A 66 7.46 6.22 7.88
N LEU A 67 7.18 5.11 7.20
CA LEU A 67 8.19 4.31 6.51
C LEU A 67 8.99 5.16 5.51
N ILE A 68 8.33 6.07 4.78
CA ILE A 68 9.03 6.92 3.80
C ILE A 68 10.09 7.82 4.45
N ASN A 69 9.93 8.22 5.70
CA ASN A 69 10.91 9.04 6.44
C ASN A 69 12.16 8.21 6.80
N ARG A 70 11.97 6.93 7.14
CA ARG A 70 13.05 5.96 7.36
C ARG A 70 13.81 5.64 6.07
N VAL A 71 13.07 5.40 4.99
CA VAL A 71 13.66 5.19 3.65
C VAL A 71 14.40 6.44 3.17
N ALA A 72 13.84 7.61 3.44
CA ALA A 72 14.49 8.89 3.18
C ALA A 72 15.81 8.98 3.95
N HIS A 73 15.85 8.64 5.24
CA HIS A 73 17.10 8.59 6.00
C HIS A 73 18.10 7.61 5.37
N TYR A 74 17.70 6.38 5.09
CA TYR A 74 18.56 5.35 4.50
C TYR A 74 19.18 5.78 3.15
N LEU A 75 18.38 6.29 2.23
CA LEU A 75 18.85 6.71 0.89
C LEU A 75 19.57 8.07 0.88
N GLN A 76 19.51 8.83 1.98
CA GLN A 76 19.95 10.23 2.05
C GLN A 76 19.31 11.13 0.96
N ALA A 77 18.15 10.73 0.45
CA ALA A 77 17.41 11.40 -0.62
C ALA A 77 15.91 11.18 -0.44
N ASP A 78 15.05 12.07 -0.96
CA ASP A 78 13.60 11.87 -0.88
C ASP A 78 13.17 10.81 -1.92
N PRO A 79 12.67 9.63 -1.48
CA PRO A 79 12.22 8.60 -2.40
C PRO A 79 10.88 8.95 -3.04
N PHE A 80 10.52 8.20 -4.08
CA PHE A 80 9.22 8.28 -4.74
C PHE A 80 8.38 7.05 -4.43
N THR A 81 7.27 7.25 -3.73
CA THR A 81 6.25 6.22 -3.50
C THR A 81 5.64 5.75 -4.82
N VAL A 82 5.54 4.43 -5.01
CA VAL A 82 4.85 3.85 -6.18
C VAL A 82 3.54 3.16 -5.85
N HIS A 83 3.40 2.61 -4.65
CA HIS A 83 2.16 2.07 -4.10
C HIS A 83 2.18 2.21 -2.58
N ARG A 84 1.08 1.86 -1.92
CA ARG A 84 0.95 1.95 -0.46
C ARG A 84 0.46 0.65 0.15
N LEU A 85 0.78 0.47 1.42
CA LEU A 85 0.17 -0.49 2.32
C LEU A 85 -0.50 0.27 3.47
N ASP A 86 -1.58 -0.30 4.02
CA ASP A 86 -2.24 0.28 5.19
C ASP A 86 -1.33 0.21 6.43
N MET A 87 -1.64 1.02 7.45
CA MET A 87 -0.80 1.13 8.65
C MET A 87 -0.58 -0.24 9.31
N PHE A 88 -1.65 -0.99 9.53
CA PHE A 88 -1.62 -2.31 10.18
C PHE A 88 -1.40 -3.48 9.22
N THR A 89 -1.05 -3.22 7.96
CA THR A 89 -0.69 -4.26 6.99
C THR A 89 0.83 -4.32 6.87
N SER A 90 1.43 -5.47 7.13
CA SER A 90 2.86 -5.70 6.88
C SER A 90 3.12 -6.15 5.44
N GLY A 91 4.39 -6.17 5.04
CA GLY A 91 4.85 -6.83 3.83
C GLY A 91 5.52 -5.91 2.82
N VAL A 92 5.64 -6.43 1.60
CA VAL A 92 6.50 -5.89 0.56
C VAL A 92 5.99 -4.54 0.05
N ILE A 93 6.88 -3.54 0.03
CA ILE A 93 6.63 -2.25 -0.59
C ILE A 93 7.89 -1.73 -1.28
N CYS A 94 7.71 -1.12 -2.46
CA CYS A 94 8.82 -0.56 -3.21
C CYS A 94 8.76 0.98 -3.33
N PHE A 95 9.96 1.55 -3.45
CA PHE A 95 10.22 2.97 -3.62
C PHE A 95 11.12 3.15 -4.83
N ALA A 96 10.81 4.15 -5.66
CA ALA A 96 11.69 4.55 -6.76
C ALA A 96 12.70 5.59 -6.27
N LYS A 97 13.94 5.49 -6.75
CA LYS A 97 15.03 6.44 -6.46
C LYS A 97 14.98 7.69 -7.34
N SER A 98 14.23 7.64 -8.45
CA SER A 98 14.06 8.77 -9.37
C SER A 98 12.61 8.96 -9.83
N ARG A 99 12.30 10.18 -10.29
CA ARG A 99 10.97 10.55 -10.78
C ARG A 99 10.57 9.76 -12.03
N SER A 100 11.51 9.54 -12.96
CA SER A 100 11.25 8.79 -14.19
C SER A 100 10.88 7.34 -13.87
N VAL A 101 11.64 6.68 -13.01
CA VAL A 101 11.34 5.30 -12.55
C VAL A 101 9.99 5.25 -11.84
N SER A 102 9.69 6.23 -10.98
CA SER A 102 8.37 6.31 -10.34
C SER A 102 7.23 6.41 -11.34
N GLN A 103 7.38 7.17 -12.43
CA GLN A 103 6.35 7.31 -13.46
C GLN A 103 6.13 5.99 -14.21
N THR A 104 7.22 5.31 -14.59
CA THR A 104 7.16 4.00 -15.22
C THR A 104 6.48 2.97 -14.32
N LEU A 105 6.88 2.90 -13.04
CA LEU A 105 6.28 1.98 -12.09
C LEU A 105 4.81 2.32 -11.82
N HIS A 106 4.42 3.59 -11.69
CA HIS A 106 3.02 3.97 -11.56
C HIS A 106 2.18 3.49 -12.74
N GLN A 107 2.73 3.57 -13.96
CA GLN A 107 2.05 3.05 -15.14
C GLN A 107 1.94 1.52 -15.08
N ALA A 108 3.00 0.81 -14.71
CA ALA A 108 2.98 -0.64 -14.54
C ALA A 108 1.97 -1.10 -13.47
N PHE A 109 1.86 -0.39 -12.33
CA PHE A 109 0.85 -0.67 -11.30
C PHE A 109 -0.59 -0.37 -11.77
N ARG A 110 -0.76 0.51 -12.76
CA ARG A 110 -2.06 0.83 -13.35
C ARG A 110 -2.50 -0.19 -14.39
N THR A 111 -1.61 -0.56 -15.32
CA THR A 111 -1.89 -1.53 -16.40
C THR A 111 -1.90 -2.96 -15.89
N LYS A 112 -1.03 -3.29 -14.92
CA LYS A 112 -0.95 -4.56 -14.18
C LYS A 112 -0.49 -5.76 -15.01
N ASP A 113 -0.03 -5.56 -16.23
CA ASP A 113 0.45 -6.66 -17.08
C ASP A 113 1.73 -7.31 -16.54
N GLN A 114 2.51 -6.58 -15.74
CA GLN A 114 3.82 -7.00 -15.25
C GLN A 114 3.92 -7.04 -13.71
N ILE A 115 2.82 -6.72 -12.99
CA ILE A 115 2.84 -6.61 -11.52
C ILE A 115 1.70 -7.42 -10.91
N SER A 116 2.08 -8.47 -10.19
CA SER A 116 1.19 -9.24 -9.33
C SER A 116 1.41 -8.88 -7.86
N LYS A 117 0.34 -8.81 -7.08
CA LYS A 117 0.40 -8.69 -5.61
C LYS A 117 -0.39 -9.82 -4.98
N GLN A 118 0.21 -10.45 -3.98
CA GLN A 118 -0.42 -11.53 -3.24
C GLN A 118 -0.32 -11.22 -1.76
N TYR A 119 -1.42 -11.41 -1.04
CA TYR A 119 -1.53 -11.16 0.39
C TYR A 119 -2.03 -12.43 1.07
N LEU A 120 -1.29 -12.90 2.07
CA LEU A 120 -1.80 -13.88 3.01
C LEU A 120 -2.66 -13.15 4.04
N VAL A 121 -3.90 -13.62 4.24
CA VAL A 121 -4.86 -13.00 5.14
C VAL A 121 -5.43 -14.04 6.07
N LEU A 122 -5.37 -13.74 7.37
CA LEU A 122 -5.99 -14.57 8.39
C LEU A 122 -7.44 -14.12 8.59
N VAL A 123 -8.36 -15.03 8.32
CA VAL A 123 -9.78 -14.95 8.70
C VAL A 123 -10.11 -16.24 9.46
N ASP A 124 -11.38 -16.67 9.57
CA ASP A 124 -11.71 -17.97 10.19
C ASP A 124 -10.96 -19.15 9.53
N ILE A 125 -10.71 -19.07 8.22
CA ILE A 125 -9.88 -19.99 7.44
C ILE A 125 -8.86 -19.15 6.65
N PRO A 126 -7.54 -19.38 6.74
CA PRO A 126 -6.55 -18.59 5.99
C PRO A 126 -6.87 -18.51 4.49
N VAL A 127 -6.80 -17.30 3.93
CA VAL A 127 -7.04 -17.07 2.51
C VAL A 127 -5.89 -16.32 1.85
N THR A 128 -5.71 -16.55 0.55
CA THR A 128 -4.83 -15.76 -0.29
C THR A 128 -5.66 -14.73 -1.06
N ALA A 129 -5.34 -13.45 -0.91
CA ALA A 129 -5.97 -12.36 -1.65
C ALA A 129 -5.04 -11.83 -2.75
N VAL A 130 -5.53 -11.80 -3.99
CA VAL A 130 -4.85 -11.21 -5.15
C VAL A 130 -5.66 -10.02 -5.63
N PRO A 131 -5.41 -8.80 -5.09
CA PRO A 131 -6.24 -7.65 -5.42
C PRO A 131 -5.98 -7.17 -6.84
N ILE A 132 -7.06 -7.13 -7.63
CA ILE A 132 -7.02 -6.59 -9.00
C ILE A 132 -6.79 -5.08 -8.97
N THR A 133 -7.33 -4.34 -7.99
CA THR A 133 -7.15 -2.88 -7.88
C THR A 133 -6.45 -2.49 -6.58
N GLY A 134 -6.14 -1.21 -6.40
CA GLY A 134 -5.42 -0.69 -5.22
C GLY A 134 -6.22 0.35 -4.44
N ARG A 135 -7.53 0.13 -4.23
CA ARG A 135 -8.39 1.02 -3.45
C ARG A 135 -8.04 0.95 -1.96
N THR A 136 -8.33 2.03 -1.23
CA THR A 136 -8.12 2.10 0.22
C THR A 136 -8.85 0.95 0.91
N HIS A 137 -8.14 0.23 1.80
CA HIS A 137 -8.67 -0.89 2.58
C HIS A 137 -9.33 -2.01 1.75
N GLN A 138 -9.03 -2.12 0.45
CA GLN A 138 -9.79 -2.95 -0.48
C GLN A 138 -9.98 -4.41 -0.02
N ILE A 139 -8.91 -5.07 0.40
CA ILE A 139 -8.97 -6.47 0.86
C ILE A 139 -9.88 -6.60 2.08
N ARG A 140 -9.72 -5.71 3.07
CA ARG A 140 -10.49 -5.72 4.33
C ARG A 140 -11.98 -5.52 4.08
N VAL A 141 -12.33 -4.54 3.24
CA VAL A 141 -13.72 -4.23 2.88
C VAL A 141 -14.35 -5.38 2.09
N HIS A 142 -13.65 -5.95 1.12
CA HIS A 142 -14.17 -7.06 0.32
C HIS A 142 -14.40 -8.31 1.18
N LEU A 143 -13.46 -8.63 2.07
CA LEU A 143 -13.56 -9.76 2.99
C LEU A 143 -14.69 -9.57 4.01
N GLN A 144 -14.87 -8.36 4.54
CA GLN A 144 -16.03 -8.03 5.37
C GLN A 144 -17.35 -8.24 4.60
N HIS A 145 -17.45 -7.75 3.36
CA HIS A 145 -18.65 -7.93 2.53
C HIS A 145 -18.93 -9.42 2.24
N ALA A 146 -17.88 -10.22 2.09
CA ALA A 146 -17.96 -11.68 1.97
C ALA A 146 -18.26 -12.39 3.30
N LYS A 147 -18.50 -11.66 4.40
CA LYS A 147 -18.74 -12.17 5.76
C LYS A 147 -17.55 -12.95 6.35
N LEU A 148 -16.34 -12.62 5.91
CA LEU A 148 -15.08 -13.22 6.35
C LEU A 148 -14.10 -12.11 6.76
N PRO A 149 -14.40 -11.28 7.77
CA PRO A 149 -13.57 -10.14 8.11
C PRO A 149 -12.17 -10.58 8.55
N VAL A 150 -11.17 -9.75 8.26
CA VAL A 150 -9.79 -10.00 8.70
C VAL A 150 -9.75 -10.13 10.22
N LEU A 151 -9.08 -11.16 10.73
CA LEU A 151 -8.93 -11.38 12.15
C LEU A 151 -8.22 -10.18 12.80
N ALA A 152 -8.69 -9.76 13.99
CA ALA A 152 -8.21 -8.58 14.71
C ALA A 152 -8.40 -7.24 13.98
N ASP A 153 -9.25 -7.18 12.94
CA ASP A 153 -9.62 -5.94 12.29
C ASP A 153 -10.59 -5.13 13.16
N HIS A 154 -10.08 -4.09 13.83
CA HIS A 154 -10.88 -3.23 14.70
C HIS A 154 -11.87 -2.32 13.97
N ILE A 155 -11.73 -2.11 12.65
CA ILE A 155 -12.63 -1.25 11.87
C ILE A 155 -13.77 -2.09 11.28
N TYR A 156 -13.43 -3.22 10.67
CA TYR A 156 -14.37 -4.02 9.89
C TYR A 156 -14.77 -5.34 10.56
N GLY A 157 -14.07 -5.79 11.59
CA GLY A 157 -14.35 -7.04 12.31
C GLY A 157 -15.46 -6.94 13.36
N ALA A 158 -15.73 -5.74 13.89
CA ALA A 158 -16.71 -5.55 14.98
C ALA A 158 -18.17 -5.88 14.56
N LEU A 159 -18.49 -5.73 13.28
CA LEU A 159 -19.86 -5.89 12.76
C LEU A 159 -20.36 -7.34 12.75
N LEU A 160 -19.47 -8.34 12.76
CA LEU A 160 -19.85 -9.76 12.70
C LEU A 160 -19.70 -10.49 14.04
N TYR A 161 -18.78 -10.06 14.91
CA TYR A 161 -18.55 -10.73 16.20
C TYR A 161 -19.39 -10.17 17.36
N GLY A 162 -20.22 -9.15 17.13
CA GLY A 162 -21.17 -8.62 18.12
C GLY A 162 -20.50 -7.87 19.28
N ALA A 163 -20.95 -6.65 19.54
CA ALA A 163 -20.42 -5.78 20.60
C ALA A 163 -20.69 -6.25 22.05
N SER A 164 -20.98 -7.53 22.30
CA SER A 164 -21.36 -8.05 23.64
C SER A 164 -20.65 -9.34 24.10
N THR A 165 -19.68 -9.89 23.34
CA THR A 165 -18.87 -11.04 23.81
C THR A 165 -17.38 -10.82 23.58
N ALA A 166 -16.86 -9.69 24.06
CA ALA A 166 -15.48 -9.24 23.85
C ALA A 166 -14.38 -10.05 24.60
N GLY A 167 -14.66 -11.28 25.04
CA GLY A 167 -13.69 -12.06 25.83
C GLY A 167 -13.52 -13.52 25.40
N SER A 168 -14.61 -14.24 25.14
CA SER A 168 -14.53 -15.70 24.95
C SER A 168 -14.50 -16.16 23.49
N THR A 169 -15.26 -15.53 22.59
CA THR A 169 -15.40 -16.03 21.19
C THR A 169 -14.15 -15.79 20.34
N ILE A 170 -13.53 -14.61 20.44
CA ILE A 170 -12.27 -14.31 19.73
C ILE A 170 -11.13 -15.20 20.24
N ALA A 171 -11.06 -15.43 21.55
CA ALA A 171 -10.07 -16.30 22.18
C ALA A 171 -10.26 -17.77 21.77
N ASN A 172 -11.51 -18.24 21.70
CA ASN A 172 -11.84 -19.60 21.28
C ASN A 172 -11.56 -19.82 19.78
N ASN A 173 -11.88 -18.85 18.91
CA ASN A 173 -11.57 -18.92 17.49
C ASN A 173 -10.07 -18.78 17.21
N MET A 174 -9.34 -17.90 17.92
CA MET A 174 -7.87 -17.86 17.84
C MET A 174 -7.25 -19.19 18.27
N ARG A 175 -7.75 -19.84 19.33
CA ARG A 175 -7.22 -21.12 19.80
C ARG A 175 -7.48 -22.25 18.80
N SER A 176 -8.64 -22.23 18.13
CA SER A 176 -8.99 -23.19 17.05
C SER A 176 -8.12 -22.98 15.80
N VAL A 177 -7.99 -21.74 15.32
CA VAL A 177 -7.17 -21.40 14.15
C VAL A 177 -5.67 -21.65 14.41
N LEU A 178 -5.16 -21.28 15.58
CA LEU A 178 -3.79 -21.60 15.99
C LEU A 178 -3.59 -23.11 16.21
N GLY A 179 -4.63 -23.86 16.58
CA GLY A 179 -4.64 -25.31 16.62
C GLY A 179 -4.48 -25.92 15.23
N HIS A 180 -5.30 -25.49 14.27
CA HIS A 180 -5.21 -25.94 12.87
C HIS A 180 -3.90 -25.55 12.17
N LEU A 181 -3.33 -24.39 12.52
CA LEU A 181 -2.01 -23.96 12.01
C LEU A 181 -0.86 -24.80 12.56
N ARG A 182 -0.96 -25.34 13.79
CA ARG A 182 0.07 -26.24 14.34
C ARG A 182 0.11 -27.57 13.58
N ASP A 183 -1.03 -28.09 13.16
CA ASP A 183 -1.10 -29.35 12.40
C ASP A 183 -0.65 -29.21 10.93
N THR A 184 -0.75 -28.02 10.34
CA THR A 184 -0.36 -27.79 8.92
C THR A 184 1.14 -27.56 8.72
N THR A 185 1.87 -27.12 9.75
CA THR A 185 3.32 -26.82 9.65
C THR A 185 4.22 -28.04 9.40
N VAL A 186 3.73 -29.26 9.58
CA VAL A 186 4.50 -30.49 9.33
C VAL A 186 4.37 -30.96 7.87
N SER A 187 3.24 -30.70 7.21
CA SER A 187 2.95 -31.17 5.86
C SER A 187 3.57 -30.30 4.75
N GLU A 188 3.69 -28.98 4.97
CA GLU A 188 4.13 -28.04 3.93
C GLU A 188 5.65 -27.96 3.75
N ARG A 189 6.45 -28.34 4.77
CA ARG A 189 7.91 -28.40 4.66
C ARG A 189 8.38 -29.43 3.63
N SER A 190 7.62 -30.51 3.46
CA SER A 190 7.87 -31.55 2.45
C SER A 190 7.54 -31.12 1.02
N SER A 191 6.56 -30.24 0.83
CA SER A 191 6.13 -29.78 -0.50
C SER A 191 7.05 -28.69 -1.04
N ILE A 192 7.51 -27.77 -0.18
CA ILE A 192 8.48 -26.72 -0.57
C ILE A 192 9.85 -27.33 -0.88
N ALA A 193 10.32 -28.28 -0.06
CA ALA A 193 11.59 -29.00 -0.31
C ALA A 193 11.53 -29.97 -1.51
N ARG A 194 10.34 -30.26 -2.04
CA ARG A 194 10.14 -31.05 -3.28
C ARG A 194 10.13 -30.14 -4.51
N MET A 195 9.52 -28.96 -4.42
CA MET A 195 9.55 -27.96 -5.48
C MET A 195 10.97 -27.41 -5.73
N GLU A 196 11.80 -27.27 -4.68
CA GLU A 196 13.21 -26.86 -4.84
C GLU A 196 14.09 -27.93 -5.51
N ARG A 197 13.75 -29.22 -5.39
CA ARG A 197 14.48 -30.32 -6.04
C ARG A 197 14.04 -30.58 -7.48
N GLU A 198 12.78 -30.34 -7.82
CA GLU A 198 12.25 -30.55 -9.17
C GLU A 198 12.49 -29.34 -10.10
N GLY A 199 12.71 -28.13 -9.55
CA GLY A 199 13.02 -26.92 -10.33
C GLY A 199 14.47 -26.78 -10.80
N ALA A 200 15.42 -27.55 -10.24
CA ALA A 200 16.85 -27.45 -10.55
C ALA A 200 17.29 -28.23 -11.81
N SER A 201 16.38 -28.91 -12.52
CA SER A 201 16.69 -29.74 -13.70
C SER A 201 16.18 -29.16 -15.03
N MET A 202 15.63 -27.95 -15.06
CA MET A 202 15.14 -27.32 -16.30
C MET A 202 15.69 -25.90 -16.50
N VAL A 203 17.00 -25.73 -16.37
CA VAL A 203 17.73 -24.67 -17.09
C VAL A 203 19.10 -25.24 -17.46
N THR A 204 19.19 -25.83 -18.65
CA THR A 204 20.45 -25.99 -19.41
C THR A 204 20.26 -25.31 -20.76
#